data_AF-A0A653IIH3-F1
#
_entry.id   AF-A0A653IIH3-F1
#
_cell.length_a   1.000
_cell.length_b   1.000
_cell.length_c   1.000
_cell.angle_alpha   90.00
_cell.angle_beta   90.00
_cell.angle_gamma   90.00
#
_symmetry.space_group_name_H-M   'P 1'
#
loop_
_entity.id
_entity.type
_entity.pdbx_description
1 polymer ?
#
loop_
_entity_poly.entity_id
_entity_poly.type
_entity_poly.pdbx_seq_one_letter_code
_entity_poly.pdbx_strand_id
1 'polypeptide(L)'
;MTIEQVMAMLPVEEEEIRLTDVDGLPRYACVHPIDLFEESQAIFRSIIEVEQHQADRLKSWYIIGYEDMYGDLLCVDLVTSEVMVVGHETLEREEVVAPSLTQFLQG
;
A
#
# COMPACT_ATOMS: atom_id res chain seq x y z
N MET A 1 11.69 5.35 -6.39
CA MET A 1 11.50 5.98 -5.06
C MET A 1 12.34 5.24 -4.03
N THR A 2 12.83 5.87 -2.95
CA THR A 2 13.50 5.16 -1.85
C THR A 2 12.57 4.98 -0.65
N ILE A 3 12.92 4.08 0.27
CA ILE A 3 12.16 3.84 1.51
C ILE A 3 12.11 5.11 2.35
N GLU A 4 13.25 5.81 2.49
CA GLU A 4 13.33 7.05 3.26
C GLU A 4 12.42 8.14 2.69
N GLN A 5 12.27 8.17 1.36
CA GLN A 5 11.32 9.08 0.71
C GLN A 5 9.87 8.70 1.01
N VAL A 6 9.53 7.41 1.01
CA VAL A 6 8.20 6.93 1.40
C VAL A 6 7.90 7.33 2.84
N MET A 7 8.78 6.97 3.78
CA MET A 7 8.60 7.26 5.20
C MET A 7 8.45 8.76 5.45
N ALA A 8 9.23 9.62 4.77
CA ALA A 8 9.13 11.07 4.91
C ALA A 8 7.80 11.67 4.40
N MET A 9 7.03 10.91 3.59
CA MET A 9 5.73 11.33 3.08
C MET A 9 4.57 10.73 3.88
N LEU A 10 4.79 9.70 4.68
CA LEU A 10 3.73 9.10 5.48
C LEU A 10 3.23 10.07 6.55
N PRO A 11 1.92 10.04 6.85
CA PRO A 11 1.32 10.96 7.80
C PRO A 11 1.74 10.62 9.24
N VAL A 12 1.50 11.54 10.17
CA VAL A 12 1.74 11.34 11.61
C VAL A 12 0.57 10.69 12.33
N GLU A 13 -0.62 10.76 11.73
CA GLU A 13 -1.86 10.10 12.16
C GLU A 13 -2.42 9.35 10.94
N GLU A 14 -3.35 8.42 11.15
CA GLU A 14 -3.99 7.74 10.02
C GLU A 14 -4.77 8.75 9.14
N GLU A 15 -4.59 8.66 7.83
CA GLU A 15 -5.29 9.52 6.86
C GLU A 15 -6.17 8.69 5.92
N GLU A 16 -7.44 9.05 5.82
CA GLU A 16 -8.39 8.44 4.88
C GLU A 16 -8.41 9.22 3.57
N ILE A 17 -8.16 8.52 2.46
CA ILE A 17 -8.18 9.07 1.10
C ILE A 17 -9.27 8.35 0.31
N ARG A 18 -10.23 9.11 -0.21
CA ARG A 18 -11.32 8.54 -1.01
C ARG A 18 -10.80 8.01 -2.33
N LEU A 19 -11.13 6.75 -2.64
CA LEU A 19 -10.82 6.11 -3.92
C LEU A 19 -12.03 6.18 -4.87
N THR A 20 -11.83 5.71 -6.10
CA THR A 20 -12.91 5.61 -7.09
C THR A 20 -13.95 4.58 -6.62
N ASP A 21 -15.23 4.95 -6.61
CA ASP A 21 -16.32 4.06 -6.20
C ASP A 21 -16.33 2.75 -7.04
N VAL A 22 -16.59 1.62 -6.39
CA VAL A 22 -16.78 0.31 -7.07
C VAL A 22 -18.17 -0.21 -6.79
N ASP A 23 -18.85 -0.64 -7.86
CA ASP A 23 -20.26 -1.03 -7.85
C ASP A 23 -21.19 0.02 -7.20
N GLY A 24 -20.80 1.30 -7.26
CA GLY A 24 -21.53 2.42 -6.67
C GLY A 24 -21.38 2.53 -5.15
N LEU A 25 -20.47 1.78 -4.54
CA LEU A 25 -20.14 1.87 -3.13
C LEU A 25 -18.89 2.75 -2.92
N PRO A 26 -18.91 3.69 -1.97
CA PRO A 26 -17.74 4.47 -1.63
C PRO A 26 -16.70 3.55 -0.99
N ARG A 27 -15.43 3.82 -1.31
CA ARG A 27 -14.27 3.12 -0.78
C ARG A 27 -13.17 4.11 -0.40
N TYR A 28 -12.36 3.74 0.57
CA TYR A 28 -11.32 4.57 1.14
C TYR A 28 -10.04 3.77 1.30
N ALA A 29 -8.92 4.44 1.03
CA ALA A 29 -7.62 3.98 1.45
C ALA A 29 -7.27 4.65 2.77
N CYS A 30 -6.97 3.86 3.78
CA CYS A 30 -6.47 4.31 5.08
C CYS A 30 -4.94 4.23 5.05
N VAL A 31 -4.28 5.38 4.95
CA VAL A 31 -2.83 5.49 5.00
C VAL A 31 -2.38 5.46 6.44
N HIS A 32 -1.55 4.47 6.78
CA HIS A 32 -1.03 4.32 8.12
C HIS A 32 -0.09 5.46 8.51
N PRO A 33 -0.05 5.83 9.80
CA PRO A 33 0.97 6.71 10.32
C PRO A 33 2.37 6.10 10.19
N ILE A 34 3.37 6.96 10.09
CA ILE A 34 4.78 6.61 9.90
C ILE A 34 5.32 5.64 10.97
N ASP A 35 4.83 5.72 12.20
CA ASP A 35 5.27 4.86 13.31
C ASP A 35 4.86 3.39 13.14
N LEU A 36 3.79 3.11 12.39
CA LEU A 36 3.35 1.76 12.03
C LEU A 36 4.05 1.20 10.79
N PHE A 37 4.89 1.98 10.11
CA PHE A 37 5.49 1.57 8.84
C PHE A 37 6.35 0.31 8.98
N GLU A 38 7.28 0.30 9.94
CA GLU A 38 8.20 -0.81 10.18
C GLU A 38 7.46 -2.07 10.63
N GLU A 39 6.44 -1.93 11.48
CA GLU A 39 5.59 -3.04 11.92
C GLU A 39 4.82 -3.65 10.74
N SER A 40 4.21 -2.80 9.91
CA SER A 40 3.50 -3.21 8.69
C SER A 40 4.43 -3.97 7.74
N GLN A 41 5.67 -3.50 7.57
CA GLN A 41 6.66 -4.19 6.72
C GLN A 41 7.07 -5.55 7.31
N ALA A 42 7.24 -5.64 8.63
CA ALA A 42 7.64 -6.88 9.29
C ALA A 42 6.59 -7.97 9.12
N ILE A 43 5.31 -7.63 9.28
CA ILE A 43 4.18 -8.54 9.05
C ILE A 43 4.18 -9.01 7.59
N PHE A 44 4.29 -8.09 6.63
CA PHE A 44 4.26 -8.43 5.22
C PHE A 44 5.42 -9.33 4.78
N ARG A 45 6.64 -9.02 5.25
CA ARG A 45 7.82 -9.84 4.94
C ARG A 45 7.66 -11.26 5.45
N SER A 46 7.05 -11.45 6.63
CA SER A 46 6.78 -12.79 7.15
C SER A 46 5.83 -13.59 6.25
N ILE A 47 4.89 -12.92 5.57
CA ILE A 47 3.97 -13.55 4.61
C ILE A 47 4.72 -13.90 3.32
N ILE A 48 5.53 -12.99 2.78
CA ILE A 48 6.32 -13.21 1.55
C ILE A 48 7.32 -14.37 1.71
N GLU A 49 7.98 -14.48 2.86
CA GLU A 49 8.99 -15.53 3.12
C GLU A 49 8.40 -16.95 3.06
N VAL A 50 7.11 -17.09 3.38
CA VAL A 50 6.36 -18.35 3.24
C VAL A 50 6.03 -18.61 1.76
N GLU A 51 5.61 -17.58 1.03
CA GLU A 51 5.20 -17.63 -0.38
C GLU A 51 6.38 -17.50 -1.36
N GLN A 52 7.37 -18.41 -1.23
CA GLN A 52 8.70 -18.39 -1.89
C GLN A 52 8.69 -18.14 -3.42
N HIS A 53 7.57 -18.32 -4.11
CA HIS A 53 7.47 -18.22 -5.58
C HIS A 53 7.14 -16.80 -6.08
N GLN A 54 6.69 -15.89 -5.20
CA GLN A 54 6.33 -14.51 -5.57
C GLN A 54 7.36 -13.46 -5.11
N ALA A 55 8.44 -13.90 -4.45
CA ALA A 55 9.31 -13.04 -3.66
C ALA A 55 10.00 -11.89 -4.44
N ASP A 56 10.26 -12.03 -5.75
CA ASP A 56 11.01 -11.01 -6.47
C ASP A 56 10.19 -9.76 -6.81
N ARG A 57 8.88 -9.90 -7.13
CA ARG A 57 8.00 -8.74 -7.35
C ARG A 57 7.63 -8.04 -6.05
N LEU A 58 7.43 -8.83 -4.98
CA LEU A 58 6.98 -8.32 -3.69
C LEU A 58 8.08 -7.54 -2.94
N LYS A 59 9.36 -7.74 -3.28
CA LYS A 59 10.51 -7.03 -2.67
C LYS A 59 10.50 -5.52 -2.90
N SER A 60 9.91 -5.03 -3.99
CA SER A 60 9.83 -3.60 -4.26
C SER A 60 8.56 -2.95 -3.70
N TRP A 61 7.62 -3.74 -3.19
CA TRP A 61 6.34 -3.25 -2.69
C TRP A 61 6.42 -3.01 -1.19
N TYR A 62 6.03 -1.81 -0.78
CA TYR A 62 6.04 -1.41 0.63
C TYR A 62 4.62 -1.05 1.03
N ILE A 63 4.14 -1.66 2.12
CA ILE A 63 2.80 -1.36 2.65
C ILE A 63 2.81 0.03 3.26
N ILE A 64 1.82 0.83 2.90
CA ILE A 64 1.61 2.17 3.45
C ILE A 64 0.22 2.31 4.10
N GLY A 65 -0.59 1.26 4.10
CA GLY A 65 -1.95 1.30 4.62
C GLY A 65 -2.80 0.11 4.18
N TYR A 66 -4.12 0.31 4.17
CA TYR A 66 -5.11 -0.66 3.72
C TYR A 66 -6.28 0.01 3.00
N GLU A 67 -7.09 -0.79 2.31
CA GLU A 67 -8.39 -0.42 1.74
C GLU A 67 -9.52 -0.90 2.67
N ASP A 68 -10.50 -0.04 2.94
CA ASP A 68 -11.49 -0.22 4.00
C ASP A 68 -12.57 -1.26 3.69
N MET A 69 -12.83 -1.54 2.41
CA MET A 69 -13.94 -2.39 1.97
C MET A 69 -13.62 -3.87 2.13
N TYR A 70 -12.40 -4.28 1.74
CA TYR A 70 -11.97 -5.68 1.75
C TYR A 70 -10.78 -5.95 2.69
N GLY A 71 -10.20 -4.92 3.28
CA GLY A 71 -9.00 -5.04 4.10
C GLY A 71 -7.75 -5.33 3.27
N ASP A 72 -7.79 -5.00 1.98
CA ASP A 72 -6.67 -5.20 1.07
C ASP A 72 -5.54 -4.22 1.35
N LEU A 73 -4.34 -4.59 0.94
CA LEU A 73 -3.14 -3.85 1.28
C LEU A 73 -2.97 -2.67 0.35
N LEU A 74 -2.69 -1.50 0.92
CA LEU A 74 -2.26 -0.34 0.16
C LEU A 74 -0.73 -0.34 0.09
N CYS A 75 -0.18 -0.48 -1.12
CA CYS A 75 1.26 -0.58 -1.33
C CYS A 75 1.79 0.53 -2.24
N VAL A 76 3.05 0.90 -2.05
CA VAL A 76 3.83 1.68 -3.02
C VAL A 76 4.91 0.80 -3.66
N ASP A 77 5.05 0.86 -4.98
CA ASP A 77 6.16 0.23 -5.69
C ASP A 77 7.37 1.17 -5.70
N LEU A 78 8.50 0.78 -5.12
CA LEU A 78 9.72 1.59 -5.18
C LEU A 78 10.31 1.69 -6.60
N VAL A 79 10.00 0.76 -7.50
CA VAL A 79 10.49 0.75 -8.89
C VAL A 79 9.66 1.69 -9.76
N THR A 80 8.34 1.53 -9.78
CA THR A 80 7.46 2.33 -10.64
C THR A 80 6.96 3.61 -9.99
N SER A 81 7.08 3.72 -8.66
CA SER A 81 6.49 4.77 -7.81
C SER A 81 4.96 4.69 -7.65
N GLU A 82 4.29 3.77 -8.33
CA GLU A 82 2.83 3.62 -8.29
C GLU A 82 2.33 3.28 -6.89
N VAL A 83 1.13 3.77 -6.56
CA VAL A 83 0.35 3.32 -5.40
C VAL A 83 -0.72 2.36 -5.90
N MET A 84 -0.82 1.22 -5.23
CA MET A 84 -1.65 0.09 -5.67
C MET A 84 -2.37 -0.58 -4.51
N VAL A 85 -3.53 -1.15 -4.83
CA VAL A 85 -4.22 -2.11 -3.96
C VAL A 85 -3.71 -3.51 -4.31
N VAL A 86 -3.34 -4.24 -3.27
CA VAL A 86 -2.82 -5.61 -3.36
C VAL A 86 -3.70 -6.51 -2.50
N GLY A 87 -4.26 -7.55 -3.11
CA GLY A 87 -5.16 -8.48 -2.43
C GLY A 87 -4.44 -9.15 -1.26
N HIS A 88 -5.00 -9.03 -0.05
CA HIS A 88 -4.33 -9.54 1.16
C HIS A 88 -4.25 -11.07 1.19
N GLU A 89 -5.17 -11.77 0.53
CA GLU A 89 -5.18 -13.24 0.42
C GLU A 89 -4.28 -13.75 -0.72
N THR A 90 -4.21 -13.01 -1.83
CA THR A 90 -3.61 -13.47 -3.09
C THR A 90 -2.19 -12.94 -3.30
N LEU A 91 -1.87 -11.82 -2.64
CA LEU A 91 -0.67 -11.02 -2.84
C LEU A 91 -0.50 -10.57 -4.31
N GLU A 92 -1.62 -10.45 -5.02
CA GLU A 92 -1.65 -9.96 -6.39
C GLU A 92 -2.03 -8.48 -6.44
N ARG A 93 -1.42 -7.75 -7.37
CA ARG A 93 -1.82 -6.37 -7.67
C ARG A 93 -3.21 -6.40 -8.29
N GLU A 94 -4.17 -5.77 -7.63
CA GLU A 94 -5.55 -5.67 -8.09
C GLU A 94 -5.79 -4.39 -8.88
N GLU A 95 -5.26 -3.27 -8.38
CA GLU A 95 -5.55 -1.94 -8.92
C GLU A 95 -4.36 -1.00 -8.73
N VAL A 96 -4.14 -0.07 -9.65
CA VAL A 96 -3.32 1.14 -9.39
C VAL A 96 -4.24 2.31 -9.14
N VAL A 97 -4.15 2.85 -7.92
CA VAL A 97 -4.98 3.97 -7.46
C VAL A 97 -4.33 5.32 -7.74
N ALA A 98 -3.00 5.37 -7.89
CA ALA A 98 -2.29 6.57 -8.31
C ALA A 98 -0.93 6.23 -8.93
N PRO A 99 -0.42 7.05 -9.87
CA PRO A 99 0.88 6.80 -10.50
C PRO A 99 2.07 7.20 -9.61
N SER A 100 1.82 7.89 -8.48
CA SER A 100 2.85 8.22 -7.50
C SER A 100 2.27 8.45 -6.11
N LEU A 101 3.04 8.16 -5.05
CA LEU A 101 2.66 8.48 -3.67
C LEU A 101 2.38 9.97 -3.46
N THR A 102 3.15 10.85 -4.10
CA THR A 102 2.91 12.31 -4.01
C THR A 102 1.56 12.70 -4.60
N GLN A 103 1.18 12.16 -5.75
CA GLN A 103 -0.14 12.45 -6.33
C GLN A 103 -1.26 11.85 -5.48
N PHE A 104 -1.05 10.64 -4.96
CA PHE A 104 -2.01 9.97 -4.10
C PHE A 104 -2.36 10.79 -2.86
N LEU A 105 -1.35 11.29 -2.15
CA LEU A 105 -1.52 12.09 -0.93
C LEU A 105 -2.07 13.51 -1.18
N GLN A 106 -2.16 13.95 -2.43
CA GLN A 106 -2.70 15.27 -2.79
C GLN A 106 -4.22 15.28 -3.04
N GLY A 107 -4.85 14.10 -3.12
CA GLY A 107 -6.29 13.95 -3.44
C GLY A 107 -6.61 14.24 -4.90
#